data_AF-A0A914PAR6-F1
#
_entry.id   AF-A0A914PAR6-F1
#
_cell.length_a   1.000
_cell.length_b   1.000
_cell.length_c   1.000
_cell.angle_alpha   90.00
_cell.angle_beta   90.00
_cell.angle_gamma   90.00
#
_symmetry.space_group_name_H-M   'P 1'
#
loop_
_entity.id
_entity.type
_entity.pdbx_description
1 polymer ?
#
loop_
_entity_poly.entity_id
_entity_poly.type
_entity_poly.pdbx_seq_one_letter_code
_entity_poly.pdbx_strand_id
1 'polypeptide(L)'
;MPTKTLCQTSDQKKERFIRFQFDINLNPSNSTSSQTFCGFTLPPSQFSKSNQLDLKFKTDDSMAHGGYDLSYYSVKPTLVSSRNSDKMFYEFEPIFERSGAITPVGFPSAYPNNTIQRFSIRPPSGLFCTFKMMTLSLTSVTDVDNCDATDTLRYKTVIATNDGGDEEHRDSNWILPCIPGDETYEFPKGKGLNYYFEFKSDNDNENNGSGFRIHWNCEDYTEEII
;
A
#
# COMPACT_ATOMS: atom_id res chain seq x y z
N MET A 1 -2.83 -22.29 4.15
CA MET A 1 -2.45 -21.46 5.32
C MET A 1 -3.30 -20.20 5.27
N PRO A 2 -3.80 -19.67 6.40
CA PRO A 2 -4.80 -18.61 6.36
C PRO A 2 -4.20 -17.28 5.89
N THR A 3 -4.85 -16.68 4.90
CA THR A 3 -4.58 -15.33 4.42
C THR A 3 -4.98 -14.32 5.50
N LYS A 4 -4.13 -13.32 5.76
CA LYS A 4 -4.44 -12.21 6.67
C LYS A 4 -5.00 -11.04 5.87
N THR A 5 -5.77 -10.18 6.52
CA THR A 5 -6.21 -8.90 5.96
C THR A 5 -5.36 -7.79 6.57
N LEU A 6 -4.68 -7.02 5.72
CA LEU A 6 -3.98 -5.79 6.12
C LEU A 6 -4.87 -4.59 5.81
N CYS A 7 -5.18 -3.79 6.83
CA CYS A 7 -5.86 -2.51 6.69
C CYS A 7 -4.85 -1.37 6.53
N GLN A 8 -5.02 -0.55 5.49
CA GLN A 8 -4.20 0.62 5.19
C GLN A 8 -5.11 1.83 4.99
N THR A 9 -4.86 2.93 5.71
CA THR A 9 -5.64 4.15 5.53
C THR A 9 -5.11 4.96 4.34
N SER A 10 -5.98 5.12 3.34
CA SER A 10 -5.72 5.67 2.00
C SER A 10 -5.82 7.20 1.92
N ASP A 11 -6.59 7.85 2.82
CA ASP A 11 -6.60 9.32 2.92
C ASP A 11 -7.27 9.84 4.21
N GLN A 12 -6.96 11.08 4.56
CA GLN A 12 -7.63 11.83 5.62
C GLN A 12 -7.98 13.23 5.12
N LYS A 13 -9.27 13.51 4.97
CA LYS A 13 -9.76 14.82 4.52
C LYS A 13 -9.67 15.82 5.69
N LYS A 14 -8.64 16.67 5.68
CA LYS A 14 -8.35 17.64 6.75
C LYS A 14 -9.32 18.83 6.73
N GLU A 15 -10.41 18.75 7.50
CA GLU A 15 -11.03 19.96 8.06
C GLU A 15 -11.40 19.74 9.54
N ARG A 16 -11.29 20.80 10.35
CA ARG A 16 -11.13 20.69 11.81
C ARG A 16 -12.42 20.28 12.54
N PHE A 17 -12.21 19.43 13.54
CA PHE A 17 -13.03 19.12 14.74
C PHE A 17 -14.22 18.13 14.64
N ILE A 18 -13.98 16.84 14.36
CA ILE A 18 -14.75 15.67 14.92
C ILE A 18 -13.81 14.46 15.12
N ARG A 19 -14.10 13.61 16.12
CA ARG A 19 -13.45 12.29 16.33
C ARG A 19 -14.28 11.18 15.66
N PHE A 20 -13.84 10.67 14.52
CA PHE A 20 -14.32 9.37 14.04
C PHE A 20 -13.66 8.27 14.85
N GLN A 21 -14.43 7.29 15.30
CA GLN A 21 -13.91 6.11 15.96
C GLN A 21 -14.09 4.91 15.04
N PHE A 22 -12.98 4.30 14.62
CA PHE A 22 -12.97 2.98 14.00
C PHE A 22 -12.58 1.95 15.03
N ASP A 23 -13.48 1.02 15.32
CA ASP A 23 -13.14 -0.18 16.07
C ASP A 23 -12.80 -1.30 15.09
N ILE A 24 -11.56 -1.77 15.12
CA ILE A 24 -11.10 -2.88 14.29
C ILE A 24 -11.03 -4.14 15.16
N ASN A 25 -11.97 -5.06 14.97
CA ASN A 25 -11.92 -6.36 15.65
C ASN A 25 -11.00 -7.31 14.88
N LEU A 26 -9.83 -7.59 15.45
CA LEU A 26 -8.86 -8.50 14.85
C LEU A 26 -9.20 -9.98 15.11
N ASN A 27 -10.18 -10.29 15.99
CA ASN A 27 -10.66 -11.63 16.26
C ASN A 27 -12.20 -11.68 16.45
N PRO A 28 -12.97 -11.99 15.39
CA PRO A 28 -14.43 -12.08 15.50
C PRO A 28 -14.93 -13.27 16.32
N SER A 29 -14.05 -14.23 16.68
CA SER A 29 -14.45 -15.49 17.33
C SER A 29 -14.13 -15.60 18.84
N ASN A 30 -13.37 -14.66 19.44
CA ASN A 30 -13.14 -14.64 20.89
C ASN A 30 -12.58 -13.29 21.41
N SER A 31 -12.94 -12.93 22.64
CA SER A 31 -12.76 -11.66 23.36
C SER A 31 -11.65 -10.68 22.91
N THR A 32 -12.11 -9.49 22.47
CA THR A 32 -11.55 -8.14 22.70
C THR A 32 -10.08 -7.86 22.36
N SER A 33 -9.66 -8.05 21.11
CA SER A 33 -8.63 -7.16 20.54
C SER A 33 -9.29 -6.22 19.54
N SER A 34 -9.98 -5.21 20.08
CA SER A 34 -10.53 -4.09 19.34
C SER A 34 -9.60 -2.89 19.52
N GLN A 35 -9.14 -2.29 18.43
CA GLN A 35 -8.41 -1.03 18.47
C GLN A 35 -9.30 0.10 17.99
N THR A 36 -9.34 1.18 18.76
CA THR A 36 -10.10 2.39 18.48
C THR A 36 -9.17 3.44 17.90
N PHE A 37 -9.47 3.93 16.71
CA PHE A 37 -8.72 5.03 16.08
C PHE A 37 -9.58 6.27 15.93
N CYS A 38 -9.08 7.41 16.42
CA CYS A 38 -9.70 8.71 16.26
C CYS A 38 -8.68 9.85 16.18
N GLY A 39 -9.07 10.96 15.55
CA GLY A 39 -8.29 12.19 15.51
C GLY A 39 -7.85 12.56 14.10
N PHE A 40 -6.69 13.20 14.00
CA PHE A 40 -6.17 13.72 12.72
C PHE A 40 -4.88 13.03 12.26
N THR A 41 -4.59 11.87 12.82
CA THR A 41 -3.42 11.05 12.47
C THR A 41 -3.89 9.79 11.78
N LEU A 42 -3.20 9.41 10.70
CA LEU A 42 -3.45 8.15 10.03
C LEU A 42 -3.13 6.97 10.97
N PRO A 43 -4.06 6.02 11.17
CA PRO A 43 -3.82 4.79 11.89
C PRO A 43 -2.66 3.98 11.28
N PRO A 44 -1.83 3.31 12.09
CA PRO A 44 -0.87 2.35 11.58
C PRO A 44 -1.57 1.14 10.96
N SER A 45 -0.92 0.53 9.98
CA SER A 45 -1.43 -0.67 9.31
C SER A 45 -1.71 -1.81 10.31
N GLN A 46 -2.86 -2.49 10.19
CA GLN A 46 -3.28 -3.56 11.11
C GLN A 46 -3.47 -4.90 10.41
N PHE A 47 -2.94 -5.99 11.00
CA PHE A 47 -3.20 -7.35 10.55
C PHE A 47 -4.35 -7.98 11.32
N SER A 48 -5.34 -8.52 10.60
CA SER A 48 -6.31 -9.43 11.20
C SER A 48 -5.65 -10.70 11.75
N LYS A 49 -6.23 -11.32 12.78
CA LYS A 49 -5.82 -12.65 13.26
C LYS A 49 -6.46 -13.79 12.47
N SER A 50 -7.52 -13.48 11.72
CA SER A 50 -8.29 -14.42 10.89
C SER A 50 -8.55 -13.83 9.49
N ASN A 51 -9.26 -14.53 8.63
CA ASN A 51 -9.73 -14.00 7.35
C ASN A 51 -11.01 -13.14 7.47
N GLN A 52 -11.40 -12.75 8.68
CA GLN A 52 -12.54 -11.89 8.98
C GLN A 52 -12.07 -10.67 9.78
N LEU A 53 -12.71 -9.55 9.50
CA LEU A 53 -12.44 -8.25 10.08
C LEU A 53 -13.77 -7.52 10.30
N ASP A 54 -14.06 -7.10 11.53
CA ASP A 54 -15.20 -6.23 11.79
C ASP A 54 -14.72 -4.78 11.88
N LEU A 55 -15.35 -3.92 11.08
CA LEU A 55 -15.14 -2.48 11.09
C LEU A 55 -16.39 -1.79 11.60
N LYS A 56 -16.26 -1.05 12.69
CA LYS A 56 -17.36 -0.23 13.22
C LYS A 56 -16.99 1.24 13.13
N PHE A 57 -17.76 1.97 12.35
CA PHE A 57 -17.71 3.43 12.26
C PHE A 57 -18.71 4.05 13.23
N LYS A 58 -18.25 4.94 14.10
CA LYS A 58 -19.10 5.65 15.06
C LYS A 58 -18.88 7.17 14.98
N THR A 59 -19.99 7.90 14.90
CA THR A 59 -20.07 9.37 14.92
C THR A 59 -20.99 9.86 16.05
N ASP A 60 -20.95 11.15 16.34
CA ASP A 60 -21.94 11.85 17.16
C ASP A 60 -22.82 12.76 16.28
N ASP A 61 -23.71 13.54 16.90
CA ASP A 61 -24.68 14.40 16.21
C ASP A 61 -24.10 15.77 15.76
N SER A 62 -22.78 15.95 15.79
CA SER A 62 -22.13 17.20 15.35
C SER A 62 -21.92 17.28 13.83
N MET A 63 -21.59 18.46 13.28
CA MET A 63 -21.54 18.70 11.81
C MET A 63 -20.61 17.73 11.07
N ALA A 64 -21.08 17.14 9.97
CA ALA A 64 -20.29 16.17 9.20
C ALA A 64 -18.99 16.76 8.61
N HIS A 65 -17.85 16.08 8.85
CA HIS A 65 -16.53 16.42 8.30
C HIS A 65 -15.99 15.33 7.36
N GLY A 66 -14.82 15.59 6.78
CA GLY A 66 -14.04 14.60 6.04
C GLY A 66 -13.60 13.41 6.90
N GLY A 67 -13.98 12.20 6.50
CA GLY A 67 -13.62 10.95 7.18
C GLY A 67 -12.27 10.38 6.77
N TYR A 68 -12.12 9.07 6.99
CA TYR A 68 -10.97 8.28 6.56
C TYR A 68 -11.34 7.50 5.30
N ASP A 69 -10.39 7.41 4.37
CA ASP A 69 -10.43 6.39 3.33
C ASP A 69 -9.60 5.19 3.80
N LEU A 70 -10.14 3.98 3.66
CA LEU A 70 -9.56 2.74 4.15
C LEU A 70 -9.54 1.72 3.02
N SER A 71 -8.34 1.23 2.71
CA SER A 71 -8.15 0.06 1.85
C SER A 71 -7.79 -1.15 2.70
N TYR A 72 -8.22 -2.33 2.29
CA TYR A 72 -7.87 -3.58 2.95
C TYR A 72 -7.46 -4.62 1.91
N TYR A 73 -6.42 -5.39 2.22
CA TYR A 73 -5.85 -6.34 1.28
C TYR A 73 -5.61 -7.70 1.91
N SER A 74 -5.84 -8.74 1.13
CA SER A 74 -5.43 -10.09 1.48
C SER A 74 -3.91 -10.23 1.31
N VAL A 75 -3.22 -10.71 2.34
CA VAL A 75 -1.76 -10.85 2.38
C VAL A 75 -1.35 -12.15 3.05
N LYS A 76 -0.27 -12.75 2.55
CA LYS A 76 0.34 -13.96 3.10
C LYS A 76 1.74 -13.66 3.65
N PRO A 77 1.87 -13.38 4.96
CA PRO A 77 3.17 -13.26 5.61
C PRO A 77 3.88 -14.61 5.67
N THR A 78 5.12 -14.68 5.19
CA THR A 78 5.96 -15.89 5.23
C THR A 78 7.32 -15.55 5.82
N LEU A 79 7.70 -16.24 6.90
CA LEU A 79 9.03 -16.16 7.48
C LEU A 79 9.93 -17.20 6.82
N VAL A 80 11.06 -16.76 6.27
CA VAL A 80 12.13 -17.64 5.79
C VAL A 80 13.34 -17.45 6.71
N SER A 81 13.57 -18.46 7.55
CA SER A 81 14.71 -18.50 8.46
C SER A 81 15.91 -19.16 7.78
N SER A 82 17.04 -18.46 7.78
CA SER A 82 18.36 -18.98 7.42
C SER A 82 19.27 -18.97 8.65
N ARG A 83 20.41 -19.67 8.59
CA ARG A 83 21.30 -19.88 9.75
C ARG A 83 21.71 -18.59 10.47
N ASN A 84 21.76 -17.46 9.75
CA ASN A 84 22.20 -16.16 10.28
C ASN A 84 21.25 -15.00 9.91
N SER A 85 20.07 -15.25 9.34
CA SER A 85 19.14 -14.18 8.98
C SER A 85 17.71 -14.69 8.80
N ASP A 86 16.78 -13.99 9.44
CA ASP A 86 15.34 -14.19 9.28
C ASP A 86 14.79 -13.12 8.34
N LYS A 87 14.21 -13.53 7.20
CA LYS A 87 13.62 -12.61 6.22
C LYS A 87 12.10 -12.80 6.15
N MET A 88 11.37 -11.70 6.25
CA MET A 88 9.91 -11.70 6.17
C MET A 88 9.42 -11.31 4.77
N PHE A 89 8.55 -12.12 4.20
CA PHE A 89 7.90 -11.87 2.92
C PHE A 89 6.43 -11.52 3.15
N TYR A 90 5.96 -10.43 2.57
CA TYR A 90 4.55 -10.05 2.52
C TYR A 90 4.08 -10.08 1.07
N GLU A 91 3.48 -11.20 0.69
CA GLU A 91 2.91 -11.40 -0.64
C GLU A 91 1.43 -11.02 -0.60
N PHE A 92 1.08 -9.88 -1.20
CA PHE A 92 -0.32 -9.45 -1.32
C PHE A 92 -0.99 -10.18 -2.48
N GLU A 93 -2.21 -10.67 -2.25
CA GLU A 93 -3.03 -11.22 -3.32
C GLU A 93 -3.36 -10.13 -4.35
N PRO A 94 -3.69 -10.50 -5.60
CA PRO A 94 -4.09 -9.53 -6.61
C PRO A 94 -5.24 -8.62 -6.16
N ILE A 95 -5.01 -7.32 -6.31
CA ILE A 95 -5.90 -6.21 -5.93
C ILE A 95 -6.68 -5.81 -7.19
N PHE A 96 -8.00 -5.96 -7.18
CA PHE A 96 -8.88 -5.72 -8.34
C PHE A 96 -9.73 -4.46 -8.19
N GLU A 97 -9.53 -3.71 -7.10
CA GLU A 97 -10.27 -2.50 -6.78
C GLU A 97 -9.92 -1.37 -7.76
N ARG A 98 -10.95 -0.60 -8.17
CA ARG A 98 -10.77 0.53 -9.09
C ARG A 98 -9.95 1.66 -8.48
N SER A 99 -9.91 1.78 -7.15
CA SER A 99 -9.12 2.77 -6.44
C SER A 99 -8.66 2.23 -5.10
N GLY A 100 -7.60 2.82 -4.56
CA GLY A 100 -7.07 2.48 -3.25
C GLY A 100 -5.67 3.04 -3.04
N ALA A 101 -5.04 2.69 -1.94
CA ALA A 101 -3.65 3.06 -1.69
C ALA A 101 -2.82 1.88 -1.16
N ILE A 102 -1.58 1.78 -1.61
CA ILE A 102 -0.58 0.88 -1.05
C ILE A 102 0.44 1.65 -0.22
N THR A 103 0.80 1.07 0.92
CA THR A 103 1.85 1.54 1.82
C THR A 103 2.70 0.36 2.29
N PRO A 104 3.93 0.56 2.80
CA PRO A 104 4.61 -0.53 3.48
C PRO A 104 3.86 -0.91 4.76
N VAL A 105 3.96 -2.17 5.15
CA VAL A 105 3.50 -2.68 6.45
C VAL A 105 4.11 -1.82 7.55
N GLY A 106 3.28 -1.32 8.46
CA GLY A 106 3.69 -0.47 9.57
C GLY A 106 3.52 1.03 9.32
N PHE A 107 3.32 1.47 8.08
CA PHE A 107 3.03 2.87 7.76
C PHE A 107 1.78 3.39 8.52
N PRO A 108 1.78 4.65 9.02
CA PRO A 108 2.83 5.68 8.92
C PRO A 108 3.87 5.62 10.05
N SER A 109 3.88 4.56 10.86
CA SER A 109 4.95 4.30 11.83
C SER A 109 6.18 3.73 11.10
N ALA A 110 7.03 2.97 11.79
CA ALA A 110 8.18 2.34 11.14
C ALA A 110 7.76 1.09 10.35
N TYR A 111 8.31 0.92 9.15
CA TYR A 111 8.27 -0.35 8.44
C TYR A 111 9.35 -1.30 9.00
N PRO A 112 9.11 -2.62 9.01
CA PRO A 112 10.07 -3.60 9.54
C PRO A 112 11.32 -3.72 8.65
N ASN A 113 12.45 -4.08 9.26
CA ASN A 113 13.68 -4.42 8.56
C ASN A 113 13.65 -5.85 7.99
N ASN A 114 14.53 -6.10 7.04
CA ASN A 114 14.79 -7.35 6.33
C ASN A 114 13.51 -7.96 5.73
N THR A 115 12.73 -7.12 5.05
CA THR A 115 11.45 -7.52 4.46
C THR A 115 11.40 -7.36 2.96
N ILE A 116 10.55 -8.18 2.32
CA ILE A 116 10.15 -8.02 0.93
C ILE A 116 8.63 -7.95 0.91
N GLN A 117 8.09 -6.86 0.36
CA GLN A 117 6.65 -6.62 0.27
C GLN A 117 6.26 -6.47 -1.19
N ARG A 118 5.32 -7.27 -1.67
CA ARG A 118 4.93 -7.30 -3.08
C ARG A 118 3.45 -7.05 -3.26
N PHE A 119 3.13 -6.01 -4.01
CA PHE A 119 1.77 -5.61 -4.32
C PHE A 119 1.49 -5.89 -5.79
N SER A 120 0.33 -6.46 -6.10
CA SER A 120 -0.12 -6.71 -7.48
C SER A 120 -1.48 -6.03 -7.69
N ILE A 121 -1.49 -4.91 -8.40
CA ILE A 121 -2.71 -4.19 -8.76
C ILE A 121 -3.10 -4.61 -10.17
N ARG A 122 -4.24 -5.27 -10.27
CA ARG A 122 -4.76 -5.87 -11.50
C ARG A 122 -6.15 -5.29 -11.77
N PRO A 123 -6.23 -4.12 -12.40
CA PRO A 123 -7.53 -3.52 -12.67
C PRO A 123 -8.40 -4.44 -13.53
N PRO A 124 -9.73 -4.39 -13.36
CA PRO A 124 -10.66 -5.04 -14.26
C PRO A 124 -10.42 -4.67 -15.73
N SER A 125 -10.70 -5.61 -16.63
CA SER A 125 -10.48 -5.42 -18.07
C SER A 125 -11.18 -4.16 -18.61
N GLY A 126 -10.47 -3.42 -19.47
CA GLY A 126 -10.99 -2.20 -20.11
C GLY A 126 -10.69 -0.89 -19.38
N LEU A 127 -10.18 -0.96 -18.14
CA LEU A 127 -9.75 0.22 -17.39
C LEU A 127 -8.27 0.54 -17.64
N PHE A 128 -7.92 1.81 -17.42
CA PHE A 128 -6.54 2.25 -17.26
C PHE A 128 -6.40 2.91 -15.90
N CYS A 129 -5.25 2.74 -15.25
CA CYS A 129 -5.01 3.29 -13.92
C CYS A 129 -4.04 4.47 -13.97
N THR A 130 -4.31 5.44 -13.11
CA THR A 130 -3.39 6.53 -12.77
C THR A 130 -2.90 6.32 -11.35
N PHE A 131 -1.64 6.63 -11.11
CA PHE A 131 -0.99 6.47 -9.82
C PHE A 131 -0.46 7.82 -9.38
N LYS A 132 -0.60 8.13 -8.09
CA LYS A 132 -0.09 9.33 -7.46
C LYS A 132 0.75 8.95 -6.26
N MET A 133 2.02 9.34 -6.28
CA MET A 133 2.88 9.24 -5.10
C MET A 133 2.47 10.34 -4.12
N MET A 134 1.86 9.95 -3.00
CA MET A 134 1.43 10.86 -1.95
C MET A 134 2.53 11.10 -0.92
N THR A 135 3.40 10.12 -0.69
CA THR A 135 4.52 10.19 0.25
C THR A 135 5.61 9.24 -0.24
N LEU A 136 6.88 9.67 -0.15
CA LEU A 136 8.04 8.83 -0.43
C LEU A 136 9.20 9.30 0.45
N SER A 137 9.70 8.43 1.31
CA SER A 137 10.87 8.67 2.16
C SER A 137 11.35 7.31 2.65
N LEU A 138 12.30 6.72 1.92
CA LEU A 138 12.94 5.45 2.25
C LEU A 138 14.21 5.64 3.08
N THR A 139 14.62 6.90 3.32
CA THR A 139 15.71 7.23 4.21
C THR A 139 15.37 8.40 5.13
N SER A 140 16.05 8.47 6.27
CA SER A 140 16.09 9.61 7.19
C SER A 140 16.98 10.76 6.66
N VAL A 141 17.84 10.48 5.68
CA VAL A 141 18.72 11.46 5.02
C VAL A 141 17.91 12.35 4.06
N THR A 142 18.20 13.65 4.05
CA THR A 142 17.48 14.64 3.22
C THR A 142 18.20 14.96 1.91
N ASP A 143 19.33 14.32 1.65
CA ASP A 143 20.13 14.51 0.44
C ASP A 143 19.57 13.65 -0.71
N VAL A 144 19.08 14.31 -1.75
CA VAL A 144 18.46 13.68 -2.94
C VAL A 144 19.52 13.06 -3.84
N ASP A 145 20.73 13.63 -3.86
CA ASP A 145 21.81 13.23 -4.76
C ASP A 145 22.63 12.08 -4.18
N ASN A 146 22.65 11.95 -2.85
CA ASN A 146 23.31 10.86 -2.14
C ASN A 146 22.33 10.10 -1.23
N CYS A 147 21.46 9.32 -1.85
CA CYS A 147 20.63 8.41 -1.08
C CYS A 147 21.39 7.16 -0.67
N ASP A 148 21.84 7.17 0.58
CA ASP A 148 22.35 6.00 1.29
C ASP A 148 21.22 5.03 1.69
N ALA A 149 20.02 5.21 1.14
CA ALA A 149 18.89 4.29 1.31
C ALA A 149 19.24 2.95 0.65
N THR A 150 19.60 1.99 1.48
CA THR A 150 19.72 0.56 1.18
C THR A 150 18.36 -0.08 0.92
N ASP A 151 17.30 0.59 1.36
CA ASP A 151 15.91 0.28 1.06
C ASP A 151 15.55 0.63 -0.38
N THR A 152 14.79 -0.24 -1.05
CA THR A 152 14.44 -0.05 -2.47
C THR A 152 12.96 -0.25 -2.72
N LEU A 153 12.37 0.66 -3.50
CA LEU A 153 11.03 0.52 -4.04
C LEU A 153 11.12 0.40 -5.55
N ARG A 154 10.55 -0.67 -6.10
CA ARG A 154 10.54 -0.95 -7.53
C ARG A 154 9.13 -1.08 -8.04
N TYR A 155 8.91 -0.74 -9.29
CA TYR A 155 7.67 -1.05 -9.97
C TYR A 155 7.93 -1.71 -11.32
N LYS A 156 6.97 -2.51 -11.78
CA LYS A 156 6.89 -3.03 -13.15
C LYS A 156 5.46 -3.12 -13.65
N THR A 157 5.30 -3.04 -14.97
CA THR A 157 4.00 -3.18 -15.64
C THR A 157 3.99 -4.38 -16.57
N VAL A 158 2.87 -5.07 -16.66
CA VAL A 158 2.69 -6.23 -17.55
C VAL A 158 1.33 -6.12 -18.22
N ILE A 159 1.26 -6.38 -19.54
CA ILE A 159 -0.02 -6.43 -20.27
C ILE A 159 -0.76 -7.70 -19.85
N ALA A 160 -2.03 -7.58 -19.45
CA ALA A 160 -2.89 -8.71 -19.15
C ALA A 160 -3.21 -9.47 -20.44
N THR A 161 -2.61 -10.66 -20.61
CA THR A 161 -2.92 -11.57 -21.71
C THR A 161 -4.05 -12.51 -21.28
N ASN A 162 -5.00 -12.80 -22.18
CA ASN A 162 -6.16 -13.66 -21.88
C ASN A 162 -5.79 -15.15 -21.73
N ASP A 163 -4.58 -15.56 -22.15
CA ASP A 163 -4.22 -16.98 -22.32
C ASP A 163 -3.31 -17.55 -21.23
N GLY A 164 -2.97 -16.79 -20.18
CA GLY A 164 -1.94 -17.23 -19.23
C GLY A 164 -0.59 -17.54 -19.89
N GLY A 165 -0.42 -17.08 -21.13
CA GLY A 165 0.73 -17.30 -22.00
C GLY A 165 1.73 -16.16 -21.89
N ASP A 166 2.98 -16.57 -22.07
CA ASP A 166 4.22 -15.89 -21.74
C ASP A 166 4.26 -14.37 -21.95
N GLU A 167 4.84 -13.76 -20.93
CA GLU A 167 5.09 -12.35 -20.68
C GLU A 167 5.67 -11.62 -21.90
N GLU A 168 4.87 -10.82 -22.60
CA GLU A 168 5.44 -9.77 -23.47
C GLU A 168 6.03 -8.69 -22.55
N HIS A 169 7.31 -8.89 -22.22
CA HIS A 169 8.09 -8.04 -21.34
C HIS A 169 8.23 -6.65 -21.99
N ARG A 170 7.37 -5.70 -21.60
CA ARG A 170 7.86 -4.33 -21.51
C ARG A 170 8.79 -4.29 -20.30
N ASP A 171 10.10 -4.42 -20.56
CA ASP A 171 11.19 -4.18 -19.62
C ASP A 171 10.98 -2.86 -18.88
N SER A 172 10.19 -2.92 -17.82
CA SER A 172 9.79 -1.77 -17.03
C SER A 172 10.09 -2.04 -15.58
N ASN A 173 11.23 -2.70 -15.29
CA ASN A 173 11.69 -2.85 -13.92
C ASN A 173 12.39 -1.56 -13.48
N TRP A 174 11.60 -0.61 -13.01
CA TRP A 174 12.07 0.71 -12.61
C TRP A 174 12.31 0.74 -11.11
N ILE A 175 13.43 1.34 -10.70
CA ILE A 175 13.73 1.64 -9.31
C ILE A 175 13.27 3.08 -9.06
N LEU A 176 12.35 3.27 -8.12
CA LEU A 176 11.95 4.60 -7.66
C LEU A 176 13.05 5.16 -6.75
N PRO A 177 13.24 6.49 -6.74
CA PRO A 177 14.16 7.11 -5.80
C PRO A 177 13.69 6.89 -4.37
N CYS A 178 14.61 7.05 -3.45
CA CYS A 178 14.43 6.98 -2.01
C CYS A 178 13.58 8.14 -1.42
N ILE A 179 13.68 9.36 -1.97
CA ILE A 179 12.94 10.55 -1.54
C ILE A 179 12.28 11.18 -2.78
N PRO A 180 11.23 12.01 -2.60
CA PRO A 180 10.52 12.59 -3.72
C PRO A 180 11.45 13.56 -4.44
N GLY A 181 11.54 13.47 -5.76
CA GLY A 181 12.08 14.55 -6.57
C GLY A 181 11.07 15.68 -6.74
N ASP A 182 11.48 16.78 -7.40
CA ASP A 182 10.55 17.84 -7.85
C ASP A 182 9.62 17.36 -8.98
N GLU A 183 9.89 16.21 -9.58
CA GLU A 183 9.11 15.63 -10.67
C GLU A 183 7.91 14.82 -10.16
N THR A 184 6.77 14.96 -10.83
CA THR A 184 5.62 14.07 -10.62
C THR A 184 5.91 12.71 -11.26
N TYR A 185 5.89 11.63 -10.47
CA TYR A 185 6.06 10.27 -10.98
C TYR A 185 4.93 9.89 -11.96
N GLU A 186 5.28 9.76 -13.23
CA GLU A 186 4.36 9.24 -14.25
C GLU A 186 4.54 7.74 -14.40
N PHE A 187 3.58 6.99 -13.85
CA PHE A 187 3.50 5.55 -14.09
C PHE A 187 2.91 5.28 -15.48
N PRO A 188 3.38 4.24 -16.20
CA PRO A 188 2.85 3.90 -17.51
C PRO A 188 1.32 3.74 -17.51
N LYS A 189 0.65 4.40 -18.45
CA LYS A 189 -0.81 4.33 -18.62
C LYS A 189 -1.14 3.47 -19.83
N GLY A 190 -2.18 2.65 -19.72
CA GLY A 190 -2.62 1.80 -20.82
C GLY A 190 -3.78 0.89 -20.41
N LYS A 191 -4.58 0.48 -21.41
CA LYS A 191 -5.66 -0.50 -21.21
C LYS A 191 -5.06 -1.85 -20.85
N GLY A 192 -5.60 -2.50 -19.82
CA GLY A 192 -5.24 -3.87 -19.46
C GLY A 192 -3.82 -4.03 -18.91
N LEU A 193 -3.23 -2.98 -18.33
CA LEU A 193 -1.96 -3.08 -17.62
C LEU A 193 -2.18 -3.57 -16.18
N ASN A 194 -1.41 -4.58 -15.79
CA ASN A 194 -1.19 -4.98 -14.41
C ASN A 194 0.05 -4.26 -13.87
N TYR A 195 -0.02 -3.82 -12.63
CA TYR A 195 1.04 -3.09 -11.95
C TYR A 195 1.57 -3.91 -10.78
N TYR A 196 2.88 -4.01 -10.67
CA TYR A 196 3.55 -4.73 -9.59
C TYR A 196 4.51 -3.79 -8.89
N PHE A 197 4.45 -3.76 -7.56
CA PHE A 197 5.38 -3.00 -6.72
C PHE A 197 6.11 -3.95 -5.79
N GLU A 198 7.44 -3.83 -5.70
CA GLU A 198 8.27 -4.56 -4.73
C GLU A 198 8.99 -3.54 -3.84
N PHE A 199 8.71 -3.57 -2.55
CA PHE A 199 9.46 -2.84 -1.54
C PHE A 199 10.38 -3.80 -0.77
N LYS A 200 11.66 -3.46 -0.71
CA LYS A 200 12.69 -4.21 0.00
C LYS A 200 13.26 -3.31 1.09
N SER A 201 13.15 -3.76 2.34
CA SER A 201 13.90 -3.17 3.44
C SER A 201 15.18 -3.96 3.72
N ASP A 202 16.25 -3.25 4.00
CA ASP A 202 17.53 -3.83 4.40
C ASP A 202 17.49 -4.30 5.86
N ASN A 203 18.61 -4.76 6.43
CA ASN A 203 18.63 -5.27 7.80
C ASN A 203 18.81 -4.20 8.88
N ASP A 204 18.94 -2.93 8.51
CA ASP A 204 19.11 -1.80 9.41
C ASP A 204 17.78 -1.03 9.57
N ASN A 205 17.69 -0.21 10.61
CA ASN A 205 16.63 0.75 10.77
C ASN A 205 17.10 2.15 11.17
N GLU A 206 18.41 2.36 11.35
CA GLU A 206 18.97 3.66 11.77
C GLU A 206 18.81 4.74 10.70
N ASN A 207 18.82 4.34 9.43
CA ASN A 207 18.69 5.23 8.29
C ASN A 207 17.29 5.19 7.64
N ASN A 208 16.31 4.50 8.23
CA ASN A 208 14.99 4.32 7.62
C ASN A 208 14.17 5.60 7.60
N GLY A 209 13.45 5.81 6.49
CA GLY A 209 12.51 6.90 6.36
C GLY A 209 11.09 6.52 6.86
N SER A 210 10.10 7.32 6.45
CA SER A 210 8.68 7.06 6.79
C SER A 210 7.97 6.05 5.88
N GLY A 211 8.63 5.61 4.81
CA GLY A 211 8.11 4.69 3.80
C GLY A 211 7.49 5.42 2.61
N PHE A 212 6.47 4.83 2.00
CA PHE A 212 5.78 5.41 0.86
C PHE A 212 4.27 5.27 0.97
N ARG A 213 3.55 6.12 0.24
CA ARG A 213 2.11 5.96 0.00
C ARG A 213 1.81 6.26 -1.46
N ILE A 214 1.31 5.26 -2.17
CA ILE A 214 0.91 5.38 -3.57
C ILE A 214 -0.60 5.16 -3.63
N HIS A 215 -1.33 6.18 -4.09
CA HIS A 215 -2.75 6.10 -4.36
C HIS A 215 -2.97 5.80 -5.85
N TRP A 216 -3.94 4.96 -6.18
CA TRP A 216 -4.34 4.73 -7.56
C TRP A 216 -5.83 4.98 -7.78
N ASN A 217 -6.15 5.35 -9.02
CA ASN A 217 -7.52 5.45 -9.50
C ASN A 217 -7.58 4.94 -10.94
N CYS A 218 -8.48 4.02 -11.21
CA CYS A 218 -8.69 3.41 -12.52
C CYS A 218 -10.02 3.87 -13.10
N GLU A 219 -9.97 4.34 -14.33
CA GLU A 219 -11.09 4.94 -15.03
C GLU A 219 -11.36 4.17 -16.31
N ASP A 220 -12.62 4.26 -16.76
CA ASP A 220 -13.01 3.76 -18.07
C ASP A 220 -12.31 4.59 -19.13
N TYR A 221 -11.73 3.93 -20.13
CA TYR A 221 -11.09 4.63 -21.22
C TYR A 221 -12.15 5.27 -22.13
N THR A 222 -12.40 6.56 -21.93
CA THR A 222 -13.18 7.34 -22.89
C THR A 222 -12.25 7.70 -24.05
N GLU A 223 -12.46 7.10 -25.21
CA GLU A 223 -11.94 7.70 -26.44
C GLU A 223 -12.60 9.07 -26.57
N GLU A 224 -11.82 10.15 -26.51
CA GLU A 224 -12.32 11.45 -26.95
C GLU A 224 -12.69 11.29 -28.43
N ILE A 225 -13.99 11.25 -28.71
CA ILE A 225 -14.52 11.31 -30.07
C ILE A 225 -14.26 12.74 -30.54
N ILE A 226 -13.20 12.93 -31.34
CA ILE A 226 -12.94 14.17 -32.10
C ILE A 226 -13.76 14.14 -33.39
#